data_AF-A0A2M8GHL5-F1
#
_entry.id   AF-A0A2M8GHL5-F1
#
_cell.length_a   1.000
_cell.length_b   1.000
_cell.length_c   1.000
_cell.angle_alpha   90.00
_cell.angle_beta   90.00
_cell.angle_gamma   90.00
#
_symmetry.space_group_name_H-M   'P 1'
#
loop_
_entity.id
_entity.type
_entity.pdbx_description
1 polymer ?
#
loop_
_entity_poly.entity_id
_entity_poly.type
_entity_poly.pdbx_seq_one_letter_code
_entity_poly.pdbx_strand_id
1 'polypeptide(L)'
;MTQYQNPRRLENKKVKEEARELVIERIKAASNNLKICVGSQNTEYSKQEILETLKEDSKLSKEIIDVQLKYLRGMASGAIYQDR
;
A
#
# COMPACT_ATOMS: atom_id res chain seq x y z
N MET A 1 7.35 -9.79 34.96
CA MET A 1 8.38 -9.02 34.22
C MET A 1 7.71 -8.40 33.00
N THR A 2 7.39 -7.10 33.07
CA THR A 2 6.70 -6.41 31.98
C THR A 2 7.72 -6.07 30.90
N GLN A 3 7.59 -6.64 29.70
CA GLN A 3 8.50 -6.32 28.60
C GLN A 3 8.31 -4.85 28.20
N TYR A 4 9.33 -4.03 28.43
CA TYR A 4 9.35 -2.63 28.03
C TYR A 4 9.49 -2.57 26.49
N GLN A 5 8.39 -2.30 25.80
CA GLN A 5 8.43 -2.10 24.35
C GLN A 5 8.99 -0.70 24.05
N ASN A 6 10.04 -0.63 23.24
CA ASN A 6 10.66 0.62 22.83
C ASN A 6 9.62 1.51 22.10
N PRO A 7 9.37 2.76 22.55
CA PRO A 7 8.31 3.62 22.00
C PRO A 7 8.47 3.90 20.50
N ARG A 8 9.70 3.97 19.97
CA ARG A 8 9.94 4.15 18.52
C ARG A 8 9.48 2.94 17.68
N ARG A 9 9.45 1.73 18.26
CA ARG A 9 8.96 0.53 17.55
C ARG A 9 7.42 0.55 17.46
N LEU A 10 6.75 1.04 18.49
CA LEU A 10 5.29 1.17 18.53
C LEU A 10 4.82 2.22 17.51
N GLU A 11 5.49 3.37 17.46
CA GLU A 11 5.21 4.43 16.48
C GLU A 11 5.38 3.93 15.05
N ASN A 12 6.49 3.25 14.74
CA ASN A 12 6.71 2.67 13.41
C ASN A 12 5.68 1.60 13.03
N LYS A 13 5.17 0.84 14.01
CA LYS A 13 4.11 -0.14 13.76
C LYS A 13 2.79 0.55 13.41
N LYS A 14 2.41 1.56 14.19
CA LYS A 14 1.19 2.35 13.97
C LYS A 14 1.20 3.03 12.59
N VAL A 15 2.31 3.68 12.23
CA VAL A 15 2.46 4.32 10.91
C VAL A 15 2.32 3.31 9.77
N LYS A 16 2.83 2.09 9.92
CA LYS A 16 2.67 1.02 8.92
C LYS A 16 1.23 0.55 8.80
N GLU A 17 0.50 0.46 9.91
CA GLU A 17 -0.92 0.07 9.92
C GLU A 17 -1.77 1.15 9.25
N GLU A 18 -1.58 2.42 9.60
CA GLU A 18 -2.27 3.56 8.97
C GLU A 18 -1.98 3.65 7.46
N ALA A 19 -0.73 3.41 7.05
CA ALA A 19 -0.36 3.37 5.65
C ALA A 19 -1.08 2.24 4.88
N ARG A 20 -1.22 1.06 5.50
CA ARG A 20 -1.96 -0.07 4.92
C ARG A 20 -3.44 0.25 4.79
N GLU A 21 -4.06 0.82 5.82
CA GLU A 21 -5.47 1.22 5.80
C GLU A 21 -5.76 2.25 4.71
N LEU A 22 -4.91 3.27 4.58
CA LEU A 22 -5.01 4.27 3.50
C LEU A 22 -4.99 3.62 2.12
N VAL A 23 -4.07 2.67 1.91
CA VAL A 23 -3.97 1.94 0.64
C VAL A 23 -5.23 1.10 0.39
N ILE A 24 -5.75 0.41 1.42
CA ILE A 24 -7.00 -0.37 1.31
C ILE A 24 -8.16 0.54 0.88
N GLU A 25 -8.37 1.68 1.53
CA GLU A 25 -9.47 2.60 1.20
C GLU A 25 -9.31 3.19 -0.20
N ARG A 26 -8.08 3.53 -0.63
CA ARG A 26 -7.81 3.95 -2.00
C ARG A 26 -8.18 2.89 -3.02
N ILE A 27 -7.85 1.62 -2.76
CA ILE A 27 -8.17 0.51 -3.67
C ILE A 27 -9.68 0.27 -3.71
N LYS A 28 -10.38 0.35 -2.57
CA LYS A 28 -11.85 0.27 -2.52
C LYS A 28 -12.53 1.37 -3.33
N ALA A 29 -12.02 2.61 -3.27
CA ALA A 29 -12.54 3.75 -4.00
C ALA A 29 -12.26 3.71 -5.52
N ALA A 30 -11.30 2.89 -5.95
CA ALA A 30 -10.98 2.74 -7.36
C ALA A 30 -12.05 1.96 -8.14
N SER A 31 -12.04 2.10 -9.47
CA SER A 31 -12.92 1.35 -10.36
C SER A 31 -12.76 -0.17 -10.22
N ASN A 32 -13.83 -0.91 -10.48
CA ASN A 32 -13.84 -2.38 -10.39
C ASN A 32 -12.97 -3.06 -11.45
N ASN A 33 -12.65 -2.35 -12.54
CA ASN A 33 -11.73 -2.83 -13.57
C ASN A 33 -10.25 -2.50 -13.26
N LEU A 34 -9.94 -2.00 -12.05
CA LEU A 34 -8.57 -1.75 -11.63
C LEU A 34 -7.78 -3.07 -11.68
N LYS A 35 -6.68 -3.03 -12.42
CA LYS A 35 -5.66 -4.07 -12.41
C LYS A 35 -4.31 -3.44 -12.08
N ILE A 36 -3.51 -4.15 -11.29
CA ILE A 36 -2.15 -3.73 -10.94
C ILE A 36 -1.20 -4.85 -11.28
N CYS A 37 -0.16 -4.55 -12.05
CA CYS A 37 1.01 -5.41 -12.19
C CYS A 37 2.04 -5.06 -11.14
N VAL A 38 2.48 -6.05 -10.36
CA VAL A 38 3.50 -5.87 -9.31
C VAL A 38 4.65 -6.83 -9.57
N GLY A 39 5.87 -6.30 -9.56
CA GLY A 39 7.10 -7.07 -9.82
C GLY A 39 7.37 -7.33 -11.30
N SER A 40 8.25 -8.30 -11.57
CA SER A 40 8.72 -8.65 -12.92
C SER A 40 7.94 -9.80 -13.58
N GLN A 41 7.00 -10.42 -12.86
CA GLN A 41 6.33 -11.65 -13.32
C GLN A 41 5.17 -11.41 -14.29
N ASN A 42 4.93 -10.17 -14.75
CA ASN A 42 3.78 -9.81 -15.59
C ASN A 42 2.42 -10.32 -15.03
N THR A 43 2.34 -10.53 -13.72
CA THR A 43 1.11 -10.97 -13.06
C THR A 43 0.23 -9.76 -12.78
N GLU A 44 -0.94 -9.74 -13.40
CA GLU A 44 -2.00 -8.78 -13.13
C GLU A 44 -2.81 -9.22 -11.91
N TYR A 45 -3.01 -8.33 -10.96
CA TYR A 45 -3.89 -8.53 -9.82
C TYR A 45 -5.12 -7.65 -9.96
N SER A 46 -6.30 -8.25 -9.83
CA SER A 46 -7.57 -7.55 -9.73
C SER A 46 -7.71 -6.80 -8.39
N LYS A 47 -8.65 -5.86 -8.34
CA LYS A 47 -9.02 -5.14 -7.12
C LYS A 47 -9.26 -6.08 -5.93
N GLN A 48 -9.98 -7.18 -6.13
CA GLN A 48 -10.30 -8.15 -5.08
C GLN A 48 -9.04 -8.86 -4.57
N GLU A 49 -8.20 -9.37 -5.49
CA GLU A 49 -6.96 -10.07 -5.14
C GLU A 49 -5.98 -9.15 -4.40
N ILE A 50 -5.91 -7.87 -4.79
CA ILE A 50 -5.12 -6.86 -4.08
C ILE A 50 -5.63 -6.70 -2.64
N LEU A 51 -6.95 -6.56 -2.45
CA LEU A 51 -7.55 -6.38 -1.13
C LEU A 51 -7.34 -7.61 -0.24
N GLU A 52 -7.35 -8.81 -0.80
CA GLU A 52 -7.02 -10.04 -0.08
C GLU A 52 -5.55 -10.08 0.30
N THR A 53 -4.65 -9.80 -0.64
CA THR A 53 -3.20 -9.74 -0.41
C THR A 53 -2.83 -8.74 0.69
N LEU A 54 -3.54 -7.61 0.77
CA LEU A 54 -3.31 -6.58 1.79
C LEU A 54 -3.77 -6.98 3.20
N LYS A 55 -4.44 -8.12 3.39
CA LYS A 55 -4.73 -8.66 4.73
C LYS A 55 -3.54 -9.40 5.34
N GLU A 56 -2.59 -9.79 4.50
CA GLU A 56 -1.42 -10.57 4.89
C GLU A 56 -0.19 -9.66 5.09
N ASP A 57 0.75 -10.08 5.94
CA ASP A 57 2.08 -9.46 6.05
C ASP A 57 3.09 -10.17 5.12
N SER A 58 2.79 -10.15 3.81
CA SER A 58 3.62 -10.77 2.78
C SER A 58 4.55 -9.76 2.09
N LYS A 59 5.59 -10.23 1.40
CA LYS A 59 6.45 -9.38 0.56
C LYS A 59 5.64 -8.64 -0.50
N LEU A 60 4.71 -9.33 -1.15
CA LEU A 60 3.82 -8.77 -2.15
C LEU A 60 2.94 -7.64 -1.56
N SER A 61 2.39 -7.84 -0.35
CA SER A 61 1.61 -6.80 0.34
C SER A 61 2.41 -5.51 0.55
N LYS A 62 3.70 -5.62 0.91
CA LYS A 62 4.61 -4.49 1.13
C LYS A 62 4.90 -3.76 -0.19
N GLU A 63 5.18 -4.50 -1.25
CA GLU A 63 5.41 -3.92 -2.58
C GLU A 63 4.16 -3.18 -3.09
N ILE A 64 2.97 -3.75 -2.91
CA ILE A 64 1.70 -3.07 -3.24
C ILE A 64 1.58 -1.76 -2.46
N ILE A 65 1.78 -1.80 -1.14
CA ILE A 65 1.70 -0.60 -0.29
C ILE A 65 2.68 0.46 -0.78
N ASP A 66 3.93 0.09 -1.04
CA ASP A 66 4.97 1.03 -1.48
C ASP A 66 4.64 1.69 -2.82
N VAL A 67 4.16 0.91 -3.80
CA VAL A 67 3.74 1.44 -5.11
C VAL A 67 2.54 2.38 -4.97
N GLN A 68 1.55 2.01 -4.17
CA GLN A 68 0.35 2.83 -3.96
C GLN A 68 0.67 4.12 -3.20
N LEU A 69 1.54 4.07 -2.19
CA LEU A 69 2.01 5.28 -1.50
C LEU A 69 2.83 6.18 -2.41
N LYS A 70 3.68 5.61 -3.28
CA LYS A 70 4.40 6.39 -4.29
C LYS A 70 3.44 7.11 -5.24
N TYR A 71 2.40 6.42 -5.69
CA TYR A 71 1.34 7.01 -6.50
C TYR A 71 0.62 8.15 -5.75
N LEU A 72 0.15 7.91 -4.52
CA LEU A 72 -0.51 8.91 -3.68
C LEU A 72 0.36 10.15 -3.43
N ARG A 73 1.65 9.95 -3.14
CA ARG A 73 2.62 11.06 -2.98
C ARG A 73 2.79 11.86 -4.28
N GLY A 74 2.86 11.17 -5.42
CA GLY A 74 2.91 11.82 -6.73
C GLY A 74 1.65 12.62 -7.06
N MET A 75 0.47 12.15 -6.63
CA MET A 75 -0.77 12.93 -6.71
C MET A 75 -0.72 14.17 -5.84
N ALA A 76 -0.33 14.01 -4.56
CA ALA A 76 -0.29 15.10 -3.60
C ALA A 76 0.74 16.19 -3.99
N SER A 77 1.88 15.79 -4.58
CA SER A 77 2.89 16.74 -5.05
C SER A 77 2.59 17.34 -6.42
N GLY A 78 1.55 16.86 -7.10
CA GLY A 78 1.24 17.23 -8.49
C GLY A 78 2.19 16.60 -9.53
N ALA A 79 3.17 15.78 -9.13
CA ALA A 79 4.16 15.18 -10.02
C ALA A 79 3.55 14.26 -11.09
N ILE A 80 2.36 13.69 -10.85
CA ILE A 80 1.68 12.86 -11.87
C ILE A 80 1.01 13.70 -12.98
N TYR A 81 0.87 15.01 -12.80
CA TYR A 81 0.23 15.92 -13.76
C TYR A 81 1.25 16.76 -14.54
N GLN A 82 2.54 16.60 -14.25
CA GLN A 82 3.59 17.23 -15.04
C GLN A 82 3.79 16.39 -16.30
N ASP A 83 3.16 16.81 -17.40
CA ASP A 83 3.56 16.37 -18.74
C ASP A 83 5.05 16.65 -18.91
N ARG A 84 5.79 15.62 -19.35
CA ARG A 84 7.20 15.76 -19.69
C ARG A 84 7.39 16.53 -20.99
#